data_AF-A0A8I0Q1X5-F1
#
_entry.id   AF-A0A8I0Q1X5-F1
#
_cell.length_a   1.000
_cell.length_b   1.000
_cell.length_c   1.000
_cell.angle_alpha   90.00
_cell.angle_beta   90.00
_cell.angle_gamma   90.00
#
_symmetry.space_group_name_H-M   'P 1'
#
loop_
_entity.id
_entity.type
_entity.pdbx_description
1 polymer ?
#
loop_
_entity_poly.entity_id
_entity_poly.type
_entity_poly.pdbx_seq_one_letter_code
_entity_poly.pdbx_strand_id
1 'polypeptide(L)'
;MPLPGVCTLRKLLLLSLMCTFSYNVYAGENNCSAETAAINAFNNFIFTQEQPFNDSVKEMKMHIKSSDDYIESNAYVKFDDCGRLLMLENSKVVKSRIKEKIIVNAFNIRINKKDEGWRYNMTFKLSDIDRHGVDNILMTQRMHGKFLTGKNGKITKSEDTSYATLSGERMKFKAETRFLSDDKGRLSKSDRVSTQPNDSSNTRYFYDDKDRLIRNQSDSTTEEYTYTEDGKESGSTMIQTFFTTETTVTTCKEWNKFGRCTRAEQDITVLIENEKDKKDSVYKHHADIDYEYVY
;
A
#
# COMPACT_ATOMS: atom_id res chain seq x y z
N MET A 1 7.65 -31.26 20.81
CA MET A 1 7.94 -31.15 19.36
C MET A 1 7.75 -29.70 18.95
N PRO A 2 8.79 -28.99 18.51
CA PRO A 2 8.64 -27.60 18.09
C PRO A 2 7.83 -27.59 16.77
N LEU A 3 6.82 -26.74 16.70
CA LEU A 3 6.07 -26.49 15.46
C LEU A 3 7.05 -26.01 14.39
N PRO A 4 7.06 -26.61 13.18
CA PRO A 4 7.96 -26.22 12.09
C PRO A 4 7.86 -24.74 11.66
N GLY A 5 6.84 -24.01 12.12
CA GLY A 5 6.56 -22.62 11.77
C GLY A 5 7.35 -21.55 12.55
N VAL A 6 8.11 -21.90 13.60
CA VAL A 6 8.84 -20.89 14.39
C VAL A 6 10.16 -20.47 13.72
N CYS A 7 10.79 -21.35 12.93
CA CYS A 7 12.01 -21.01 12.20
C CYS A 7 11.78 -20.20 10.92
N THR A 8 10.56 -20.19 10.38
CA THR A 8 10.20 -19.48 9.14
C THR A 8 9.70 -18.05 9.37
N LEU A 9 9.40 -17.64 10.61
CA LEU A 9 8.97 -16.27 10.94
C LEU A 9 10.05 -15.20 10.63
N ARG A 10 11.33 -15.60 10.48
CA ARG A 10 12.44 -14.69 10.15
C ARG A 10 12.36 -14.07 8.75
N LYS A 11 11.45 -14.54 7.88
CA LYS A 11 11.27 -14.04 6.49
C LYS A 11 10.03 -13.17 6.26
N LEU A 12 9.26 -12.83 7.29
CA LEU A 12 8.04 -12.04 7.14
C LEU A 12 8.29 -10.55 7.33
N LEU A 13 8.40 -9.82 6.22
CA LEU A 13 8.14 -8.38 6.20
C LEU A 13 7.41 -8.04 4.90
N LEU A 14 6.17 -7.59 5.02
CA LEU A 14 5.19 -7.51 3.95
C LEU A 14 4.72 -6.06 3.83
N LEU A 15 5.04 -5.45 2.68
CA LEU A 15 4.67 -4.09 2.28
C LEU A 15 3.15 -3.97 2.11
N SER A 16 2.57 -2.93 2.70
CA SER A 16 1.16 -2.55 2.51
C SER A 16 0.99 -1.63 1.28
N LEU A 17 0.05 -1.98 0.40
CA LEU A 17 -0.34 -1.27 -0.83
C LEU A 17 -1.66 -0.47 -0.65
N MET A 18 -1.92 0.52 -1.51
CA MET A 18 -3.12 1.39 -1.61
C MET A 18 -3.54 1.53 -3.09
N CYS A 19 -4.86 1.62 -3.39
CA CYS A 19 -5.51 1.58 -4.73
C CYS A 19 -5.50 2.91 -5.54
N THR A 20 -5.60 2.87 -6.91
CA THR A 20 -5.01 3.93 -7.79
C THR A 20 -5.57 4.20 -9.22
N PHE A 21 -6.07 5.41 -9.53
CA PHE A 21 -6.73 5.80 -10.81
C PHE A 21 -6.00 6.88 -11.66
N SER A 22 -6.29 7.05 -12.98
CA SER A 22 -5.60 7.89 -14.02
C SER A 22 -6.22 9.25 -14.47
N TYR A 23 -5.39 10.32 -14.63
CA TYR A 23 -5.13 11.24 -15.78
C TYR A 23 -4.90 12.74 -15.44
N ASN A 24 -3.98 13.36 -16.22
CA ASN A 24 -3.65 14.77 -16.46
C ASN A 24 -4.25 15.85 -15.53
N VAL A 25 -3.36 16.46 -14.74
CA VAL A 25 -3.67 17.57 -13.84
C VAL A 25 -3.83 18.88 -14.61
N TYR A 26 -5.03 19.45 -14.61
CA TYR A 26 -5.23 20.89 -14.67
C TYR A 26 -5.62 21.37 -13.27
N ALA A 27 -4.82 22.28 -12.74
CA ALA A 27 -5.12 22.93 -11.47
C ALA A 27 -6.47 23.65 -11.57
N GLY A 28 -7.27 23.53 -10.50
CA GLY A 28 -8.37 24.46 -10.28
C GLY A 28 -7.85 25.89 -10.35
N GLU A 29 -8.64 26.77 -10.97
CA GLU A 29 -8.35 28.19 -11.09
C GLU A 29 -8.06 28.79 -9.71
N ASN A 30 -6.76 28.89 -9.36
CA ASN A 30 -6.06 30.00 -8.72
C ASN A 30 -4.77 29.52 -7.99
N ASN A 31 -3.62 30.06 -8.40
CA ASN A 31 -2.31 30.15 -7.71
C ASN A 31 -1.19 29.10 -7.88
N CYS A 32 -1.38 27.94 -8.53
CA CYS A 32 -0.29 26.93 -8.64
C CYS A 32 0.16 26.70 -10.09
N SER A 33 1.47 26.66 -10.34
CA SER A 33 2.00 26.39 -11.69
C SER A 33 1.77 24.94 -12.11
N ALA A 34 1.62 24.70 -13.42
CA ALA A 34 1.50 23.34 -13.98
C ALA A 34 2.69 22.44 -13.58
N GLU A 35 3.89 23.02 -13.49
CA GLU A 35 5.09 22.33 -13.00
C GLU A 35 4.94 21.87 -11.54
N THR A 36 4.44 22.74 -10.67
CA THR A 36 4.21 22.41 -9.25
C THR A 36 3.18 21.28 -9.13
N ALA A 37 2.12 21.35 -9.92
CA ALA A 37 1.09 20.33 -9.97
C ALA A 37 1.65 18.97 -10.42
N ALA A 38 2.49 18.94 -11.46
CA ALA A 38 3.14 17.72 -11.94
C ALA A 38 4.14 17.13 -10.93
N ILE A 39 4.86 17.97 -10.19
CA ILE A 39 5.76 17.52 -9.10
C ILE A 39 4.96 16.88 -7.97
N ASN A 40 3.88 17.55 -7.53
CA ASN A 40 3.03 17.04 -6.46
C ASN A 40 2.33 15.73 -6.87
N ALA A 41 1.83 15.66 -8.10
CA ALA A 41 1.30 14.45 -8.72
C ALA A 41 2.29 13.27 -8.64
N PHE A 42 3.53 13.47 -9.08
CA PHE A 42 4.58 12.45 -9.00
C PHE A 42 4.87 12.02 -7.56
N ASN A 43 4.96 12.98 -6.63
CA ASN A 43 5.24 12.70 -5.23
C ASN A 43 4.07 11.95 -4.56
N ASN A 44 2.83 12.35 -4.84
CA ASN A 44 1.64 11.70 -4.33
C ASN A 44 1.55 10.25 -4.82
N PHE A 45 1.88 10.01 -6.09
CA PHE A 45 1.98 8.66 -6.65
C PHE A 45 2.96 7.77 -5.87
N ILE A 46 4.07 8.31 -5.35
CA ILE A 46 4.99 7.51 -4.50
C ILE A 46 4.32 7.09 -3.18
N PHE A 47 3.39 7.87 -2.64
CA PHE A 47 2.77 7.63 -1.33
C PHE A 47 1.50 6.78 -1.39
N THR A 48 0.61 7.12 -2.31
CA THR A 48 -0.71 6.49 -2.42
C THR A 48 -0.77 5.50 -3.57
N GLN A 49 0.23 5.54 -4.47
CA GLN A 49 0.20 4.92 -5.79
C GLN A 49 -0.92 5.46 -6.68
N GLU A 50 -1.78 6.34 -6.16
CA GLU A 50 -2.89 6.95 -6.88
C GLU A 50 -2.35 7.82 -7.99
N GLN A 51 -2.78 7.57 -9.23
CA GLN A 51 -2.36 8.45 -10.30
C GLN A 51 -3.09 9.79 -10.16
N PRO A 52 -2.53 10.83 -10.79
CA PRO A 52 -3.07 12.16 -10.65
C PRO A 52 -4.45 12.23 -11.28
N PHE A 53 -5.40 12.90 -10.61
CA PHE A 53 -6.69 13.26 -11.20
C PHE A 53 -6.74 14.75 -11.50
N ASN A 54 -7.60 15.11 -12.44
CA ASN A 54 -7.91 16.49 -12.77
C ASN A 54 -8.92 17.12 -11.79
N ASP A 55 -8.58 17.15 -10.50
CA ASP A 55 -9.42 17.76 -9.49
C ASP A 55 -8.63 18.41 -8.36
N SER A 56 -9.33 19.10 -7.46
CA SER A 56 -8.74 19.89 -6.37
C SER A 56 -9.05 19.26 -5.01
N VAL A 57 -8.91 17.94 -4.89
CA VAL A 57 -9.12 17.24 -3.62
C VAL A 57 -8.20 17.82 -2.55
N LYS A 58 -8.79 18.27 -1.44
CA LYS A 58 -8.10 18.72 -0.25
C LYS A 58 -7.94 17.62 0.77
N GLU A 59 -8.96 16.76 0.91
CA GLU A 59 -8.95 15.66 1.87
C GLU A 59 -9.60 14.42 1.26
N MET A 60 -9.06 13.25 1.57
CA MET A 60 -9.63 11.95 1.22
C MET A 60 -9.68 11.05 2.45
N LYS A 61 -10.78 10.34 2.64
CA LYS A 61 -10.88 9.22 3.57
C LYS A 61 -11.23 7.95 2.81
N MET A 62 -10.70 6.83 3.28
CA MET A 62 -11.04 5.50 2.79
C MET A 62 -11.34 4.61 3.98
N HIS A 63 -12.40 3.82 3.90
CA HIS A 63 -12.72 2.77 4.86
C HIS A 63 -12.92 1.45 4.11
N ILE A 64 -12.21 0.40 4.52
CA ILE A 64 -12.40 -0.97 4.03
C ILE A 64 -12.91 -1.81 5.20
N LYS A 65 -13.98 -2.57 4.97
CA LYS A 65 -14.50 -3.49 5.98
C LYS A 65 -15.07 -4.76 5.37
N SER A 66 -14.57 -5.90 5.83
CA SER A 66 -15.16 -7.20 5.49
C SER A 66 -16.31 -7.56 6.41
N SER A 67 -17.33 -8.22 5.84
CA SER A 67 -18.48 -8.73 6.59
C SER A 67 -18.12 -9.84 7.60
N ASP A 68 -17.00 -10.54 7.39
CA ASP A 68 -16.53 -11.65 8.21
C ASP A 68 -15.39 -11.28 9.18
N ASP A 69 -15.14 -9.98 9.39
CA ASP A 69 -14.07 -9.44 10.25
C ASP A 69 -12.64 -9.82 9.81
N TYR A 70 -12.45 -10.28 8.57
CA TYR A 70 -11.14 -10.56 7.98
C TYR A 70 -10.25 -9.31 7.84
N ILE A 71 -10.78 -8.18 7.35
CA ILE A 71 -10.05 -6.94 7.13
C ILE A 71 -10.84 -5.72 7.60
N GLU A 72 -10.14 -4.83 8.30
CA GLU A 72 -10.57 -3.46 8.58
C GLU A 72 -9.42 -2.51 8.27
N SER A 73 -9.65 -1.53 7.41
CA SER A 73 -8.65 -0.53 7.04
C SER A 73 -9.24 0.86 7.02
N ASN A 74 -8.51 1.83 7.55
CA ASN A 74 -8.84 3.24 7.45
C ASN A 74 -7.65 3.98 6.86
N ALA A 75 -7.90 4.91 5.94
CA ALA A 75 -6.89 5.84 5.48
C ALA A 75 -7.44 7.26 5.46
N TYR A 76 -6.55 8.22 5.70
CA TYR A 76 -6.83 9.64 5.63
C TYR A 76 -5.67 10.35 4.96
N VAL A 77 -5.98 11.23 4.01
CA VAL A 77 -5.00 12.00 3.26
C VAL A 77 -5.43 13.45 3.23
N LYS A 78 -4.46 14.36 3.38
CA LYS A 78 -4.68 15.81 3.31
C LYS A 78 -3.64 16.47 2.41
N PHE A 79 -4.09 17.39 1.57
CA PHE A 79 -3.29 18.14 0.63
C PHE A 79 -3.35 19.66 0.93
N ASP A 80 -2.36 20.40 0.43
CA ASP A 80 -2.45 21.86 0.32
C ASP A 80 -3.20 22.29 -0.95
N ASP A 81 -3.38 23.60 -1.13
CA ASP A 81 -4.10 24.16 -2.28
C ASP A 81 -3.44 23.83 -3.64
N CYS A 82 -2.17 23.45 -3.65
CA CYS A 82 -1.45 23.01 -4.85
C CYS A 82 -1.42 21.48 -5.01
N GLY A 83 -2.14 20.73 -4.17
CA GLY A 83 -2.18 19.27 -4.21
C GLY A 83 -0.95 18.61 -3.58
N ARG A 84 -0.11 19.32 -2.83
CA ARG A 84 1.04 18.72 -2.12
C ARG A 84 0.55 17.94 -0.92
N LEU A 85 1.00 16.69 -0.76
CA LEU A 85 0.70 15.92 0.44
C LEU A 85 1.19 16.63 1.72
N LEU A 86 0.26 16.96 2.61
CA LEU A 86 0.54 17.46 3.96
C LEU A 86 0.60 16.32 4.96
N MET A 87 -0.34 15.38 4.87
CA MET A 87 -0.45 14.26 5.78
C MET A 87 -1.08 13.04 5.11
N LEU A 88 -0.57 11.86 5.43
CA LEU A 88 -1.18 10.56 5.16
C LEU A 88 -1.17 9.76 6.45
N GLU A 89 -2.32 9.21 6.83
CA GLU A 89 -2.46 8.24 7.91
C GLU A 89 -3.17 7.02 7.37
N ASN A 90 -2.69 5.83 7.70
CA ASN A 90 -3.37 4.58 7.39
C ASN A 90 -3.23 3.63 8.57
N SER A 91 -4.33 2.99 8.93
CA SER A 91 -4.39 1.83 9.81
C SER A 91 -5.05 0.67 9.08
N LYS A 92 -4.48 -0.53 9.23
CA LYS A 92 -5.01 -1.77 8.66
C LYS A 92 -4.87 -2.89 9.66
N VAL A 93 -5.94 -3.65 9.86
CA VAL A 93 -5.96 -4.87 10.65
C VAL A 93 -6.48 -6.00 9.77
N VAL A 94 -5.74 -7.09 9.71
CA VAL A 94 -6.15 -8.33 9.03
C VAL A 94 -6.18 -9.46 10.04
N LYS A 95 -7.30 -10.15 10.15
CA LYS A 95 -7.53 -11.29 11.05
C LYS A 95 -7.73 -12.56 10.22
N SER A 96 -6.70 -13.39 10.14
CA SER A 96 -6.75 -14.65 9.42
C SER A 96 -7.08 -15.79 10.37
N ARG A 97 -8.25 -16.41 10.21
CA ARG A 97 -8.65 -17.59 10.98
C ARG A 97 -8.08 -18.85 10.35
N ILE A 98 -7.06 -19.42 10.97
CA ILE A 98 -6.44 -20.67 10.54
C ILE A 98 -6.76 -21.75 11.57
N LYS A 99 -7.72 -22.63 11.24
CA LYS A 99 -8.29 -23.62 12.18
C LYS A 99 -8.84 -22.93 13.43
N GLU A 100 -8.26 -23.21 14.60
CA GLU A 100 -8.70 -22.69 15.90
C GLU A 100 -7.89 -21.48 16.40
N LYS A 101 -6.96 -20.96 15.58
CA LYS A 101 -6.16 -19.77 15.90
C LYS A 101 -6.56 -18.61 15.00
N ILE A 102 -6.53 -17.40 15.55
CA ILE A 102 -6.68 -16.16 14.78
C ILE A 102 -5.33 -15.47 14.75
N ILE A 103 -4.75 -15.34 13.55
CA ILE A 103 -3.55 -14.55 13.35
C ILE A 103 -3.99 -13.12 13.06
N VAL A 104 -3.44 -12.16 13.80
CA VAL A 104 -3.75 -10.74 13.66
C VAL A 104 -2.52 -10.00 13.17
N ASN A 105 -2.64 -9.38 12.00
CA ASN A 105 -1.67 -8.43 11.46
C ASN A 105 -2.23 -7.03 11.63
N ALA A 106 -1.55 -6.18 12.38
CA ALA A 106 -1.93 -4.78 12.53
C ALA A 106 -0.81 -3.89 12.01
N PHE A 107 -1.18 -2.95 11.15
CA PHE A 107 -0.30 -2.03 10.48
C PHE A 107 -0.80 -0.61 10.71
N ASN A 108 0.10 0.31 11.02
CA ASN A 108 -0.18 1.73 11.09
C ASN A 108 0.97 2.50 10.45
N ILE A 109 0.66 3.47 9.59
CA ILE A 109 1.63 4.40 9.03
C ILE A 109 1.11 5.83 9.16
N ARG A 110 2.03 6.75 9.43
CA ARG A 110 1.79 8.17 9.35
C ARG A 110 2.93 8.84 8.62
N ILE A 111 2.62 9.57 7.57
CA ILE A 111 3.52 10.43 6.79
C ILE A 111 3.10 11.87 7.01
N ASN A 112 4.04 12.75 7.34
CA ASN A 112 3.79 14.18 7.43
C ASN A 112 4.83 14.96 6.63
N LYS A 113 4.40 16.05 5.98
CA LYS A 113 5.33 17.04 5.44
C LYS A 113 6.10 17.68 6.60
N LYS A 114 7.43 17.71 6.50
CA LYS A 114 8.33 18.42 7.42
C LYS A 114 9.50 19.00 6.66
N ASP A 115 9.79 20.28 6.88
CA ASP A 115 10.89 21.00 6.23
C ASP A 115 10.81 20.83 4.69
N GLU A 116 11.91 20.46 4.04
CA GLU A 116 11.99 20.23 2.59
C GLU A 116 11.40 18.88 2.13
N GLY A 117 11.16 17.91 3.02
CA GLY A 117 10.72 16.55 2.64
C GLY A 117 9.48 16.05 3.38
N TRP A 118 9.34 14.72 3.46
CA TRP A 118 8.33 14.03 4.28
C TRP A 118 9.00 13.11 5.26
N ARG A 119 8.48 13.03 6.48
CA ARG A 119 8.89 12.05 7.48
C ARG A 119 7.77 11.07 7.70
N TYR A 120 8.11 9.81 7.91
CA TYR A 120 7.12 8.80 8.20
C TYR A 120 7.50 7.98 9.41
N ASN A 121 6.47 7.49 10.10
CA ASN A 121 6.58 6.47 11.12
C ASN A 121 5.60 5.36 10.79
N MET A 122 6.01 4.13 11.04
CA MET A 122 5.20 2.94 10.82
C MET A 122 5.33 2.00 12.01
N THR A 123 4.24 1.34 12.37
CA THR A 123 4.23 0.22 13.31
C THR A 123 3.56 -0.98 12.67
N PHE A 124 4.21 -2.12 12.76
CA PHE A 124 3.63 -3.41 12.42
C PHE A 124 3.60 -4.29 13.68
N LYS A 125 2.50 -5.00 13.89
CA LYS A 125 2.32 -5.98 14.96
C LYS A 125 1.76 -7.24 14.35
N LEU A 126 2.38 -8.36 14.69
CA LEU A 126 1.87 -9.71 14.42
C LEU A 126 1.58 -10.38 15.76
N SER A 127 0.38 -10.90 15.92
CA SER A 127 0.00 -11.69 17.08
C SER A 127 -0.88 -12.87 16.72
N ASP A 128 -0.99 -13.84 17.63
CA ASP A 128 -2.01 -14.89 17.58
C ASP A 128 -2.92 -14.84 18.80
N ILE A 129 -4.22 -14.92 18.54
CA ILE A 129 -5.24 -15.09 19.58
C ILE A 129 -5.48 -16.60 19.72
N ASP A 130 -5.23 -17.11 20.91
CA ASP A 130 -5.44 -18.52 21.23
C ASP A 130 -6.92 -18.84 21.53
N ARG A 131 -7.22 -20.11 21.84
CA ARG A 131 -8.57 -20.58 22.14
C ARG A 131 -9.19 -19.95 23.39
N HIS A 132 -8.38 -19.35 24.26
CA HIS A 132 -8.79 -18.68 25.48
C HIS A 132 -8.93 -17.17 25.30
N GLY A 133 -8.72 -16.66 24.09
CA GLY A 133 -8.80 -15.22 23.78
C GLY A 133 -7.55 -14.43 24.19
N VAL A 134 -6.44 -15.10 24.51
CA VAL A 134 -5.19 -14.42 24.90
C VAL A 134 -4.45 -13.95 23.64
N ASP A 135 -4.17 -12.65 23.57
CA ASP A 135 -3.39 -12.02 22.50
C ASP A 135 -1.88 -12.21 22.74
N ASN A 136 -1.27 -13.13 22.00
CA ASN A 136 0.16 -13.43 22.10
C ASN A 136 0.93 -12.68 21.01
N ILE A 137 1.69 -11.65 21.42
CA ILE A 137 2.48 -10.85 20.48
C ILE A 137 3.69 -11.66 20.00
N LEU A 138 3.70 -11.99 18.72
CA LEU A 138 4.79 -12.72 18.07
C LEU A 138 5.88 -11.76 17.58
N MET A 139 5.46 -10.65 16.97
CA MET A 139 6.39 -9.64 16.46
C MET A 139 5.85 -8.24 16.64
N THR A 140 6.74 -7.29 16.93
CA THR A 140 6.47 -5.87 16.80
C THR A 140 7.62 -5.23 16.04
N GLN A 141 7.30 -4.41 15.05
CA GLN A 141 8.28 -3.62 14.32
C GLN A 141 7.87 -2.16 14.33
N ARG A 142 8.84 -1.28 14.59
CA ARG A 142 8.68 0.16 14.47
C ARG A 142 9.68 0.66 13.45
N MET A 143 9.21 1.41 12.48
CA MET A 143 10.03 1.99 11.43
C MET A 143 9.85 3.49 11.41
N HIS A 144 10.93 4.21 11.13
CA HIS A 144 10.87 5.62 10.83
C HIS A 144 11.80 5.93 9.68
N GLY A 145 11.43 6.93 8.89
CA GLY A 145 12.21 7.31 7.74
C GLY A 145 11.83 8.67 7.19
N LYS A 146 12.45 9.00 6.07
CA LYS A 146 12.22 10.25 5.36
C LYS A 146 12.27 10.04 3.86
N PHE A 147 11.50 10.84 3.15
CA PHE A 147 11.55 10.99 1.69
C PHE A 147 12.32 12.27 1.36
N LEU A 148 13.25 12.16 0.43
CA LEU A 148 14.18 13.22 0.02
C LEU A 148 13.91 13.60 -1.43
N THR A 149 13.81 14.91 -1.67
CA THR A 149 13.57 15.47 -2.99
C THR A 149 14.87 15.85 -3.70
N GLY A 150 14.88 15.74 -5.02
CA GLY A 150 15.92 16.34 -5.86
C GLY A 150 15.73 17.84 -6.03
N LYS A 151 16.61 18.47 -6.81
CA LYS A 151 16.55 19.92 -7.12
C LYS A 151 15.26 20.35 -7.82
N ASN A 152 14.59 19.44 -8.51
CA ASN A 152 13.31 19.65 -9.19
C ASN A 152 12.09 19.37 -8.29
N GLY A 153 12.27 19.20 -6.97
CA GLY A 153 11.18 18.96 -6.03
C GLY A 153 10.56 17.55 -6.07
N LYS A 154 10.94 16.70 -7.03
CA LYS A 154 10.49 15.29 -7.08
C LYS A 154 11.24 14.46 -6.04
N ILE A 155 10.54 13.55 -5.38
CA ILE A 155 11.16 12.55 -4.50
C ILE A 155 12.06 11.65 -5.34
N THR A 156 13.32 11.51 -4.93
CA THR A 156 14.31 10.68 -5.64
C THR A 156 14.74 9.49 -4.81
N LYS A 157 14.63 9.58 -3.47
CA LYS A 157 14.91 8.48 -2.58
C LYS A 157 14.18 8.58 -1.25
N SER A 158 14.10 7.46 -0.54
CA SER A 158 13.77 7.39 0.87
C SER A 158 14.82 6.62 1.64
N GLU A 159 14.97 6.96 2.91
CA GLU A 159 15.88 6.30 3.86
C GLU A 159 15.10 5.97 5.12
N ASP A 160 15.24 4.74 5.61
CA ASP A 160 14.54 4.29 6.80
C ASP A 160 15.36 3.38 7.71
N THR A 161 14.95 3.35 8.97
CA THR A 161 15.48 2.46 10.00
C THR A 161 14.30 1.79 10.68
N SER A 162 14.37 0.47 10.80
CA SER A 162 13.37 -0.32 11.50
C SER A 162 13.96 -1.08 12.69
N TYR A 163 13.15 -1.22 13.72
CA TYR A 163 13.45 -1.93 14.95
C TYR A 163 12.39 -2.99 15.16
N ALA A 164 12.77 -4.25 14.97
CA ALA A 164 11.89 -5.39 15.15
C ALA A 164 12.19 -6.11 16.48
N THR A 165 11.16 -6.62 17.13
CA THR A 165 11.26 -7.55 18.24
C THR A 165 10.52 -8.81 17.84
N LEU A 166 11.23 -9.94 17.78
CA LEU A 166 10.68 -11.25 17.46
C LEU A 166 11.05 -12.21 18.60
N SER A 167 10.05 -12.74 19.30
CA SER A 167 10.29 -13.66 20.44
C SER A 167 11.30 -13.14 21.47
N GLY A 168 11.30 -11.82 21.71
CA GLY A 168 12.23 -11.13 22.63
C GLY A 168 13.58 -10.73 22.03
N GLU A 169 13.96 -11.24 20.85
CA GLU A 169 15.17 -10.83 20.14
C GLU A 169 14.94 -9.49 19.44
N ARG A 170 15.84 -8.51 19.68
CA ARG A 170 15.79 -7.19 19.05
C ARG A 170 16.70 -7.16 17.82
N MET A 171 16.13 -6.72 16.70
CA MET A 171 16.83 -6.58 15.43
C MET A 171 16.72 -5.13 14.94
N LYS A 172 17.76 -4.66 14.25
CA LYS A 172 17.79 -3.35 13.62
C LYS A 172 18.09 -3.51 12.14
N PHE A 173 17.27 -2.90 11.31
CA PHE A 173 17.48 -2.88 9.87
C PHE A 173 17.52 -1.45 9.35
N LYS A 174 18.18 -1.27 8.21
CA LYS A 174 18.20 -0.03 7.46
C LYS A 174 17.88 -0.34 6.01
N ALA A 175 17.16 0.57 5.37
CA ALA A 175 16.93 0.48 3.94
C ALA A 175 17.03 1.85 3.26
N GLU A 176 17.40 1.81 1.99
CA GLU A 176 17.29 2.91 1.05
C GLU A 176 16.38 2.46 -0.09
N THR A 177 15.50 3.35 -0.55
CA THR A 177 14.70 3.13 -1.76
C THR A 177 14.96 4.27 -2.73
N ARG A 178 15.25 3.96 -3.99
CA ARG A 178 15.45 4.96 -5.05
C ARG A 178 14.27 4.94 -6.01
N PHE A 179 13.82 6.12 -6.41
CA PHE A 179 12.70 6.30 -7.33
C PHE A 179 13.22 6.86 -8.65
N LEU A 180 12.91 6.18 -9.76
CA LEU A 180 13.34 6.57 -11.09
C LEU A 180 12.13 6.95 -11.92
N SER A 181 12.30 7.99 -12.74
CA SER A 181 11.30 8.42 -13.71
C SER A 181 11.61 7.88 -15.10
N ASP A 182 10.59 7.70 -15.93
CA ASP A 182 10.77 7.54 -17.38
C ASP A 182 10.94 8.90 -18.09
N ASP A 183 11.08 8.87 -19.41
CA ASP A 183 11.26 10.06 -20.26
C ASP A 183 10.03 10.98 -20.26
N LYS A 184 8.85 10.47 -19.90
CA LYS A 184 7.62 11.26 -19.70
C LYS A 184 7.51 11.82 -18.27
N GLY A 185 8.49 11.55 -17.42
CA GLY A 185 8.55 12.03 -16.04
C GLY A 185 7.64 11.27 -15.06
N ARG A 186 7.08 10.12 -15.45
CA ARG A 186 6.24 9.22 -14.62
C ARG A 186 7.14 8.28 -13.82
N LEU A 187 6.67 7.75 -12.69
CA LEU A 187 7.46 6.78 -11.91
C LEU A 187 7.59 5.49 -12.71
N SER A 188 8.80 5.09 -13.07
CA SER A 188 9.05 3.87 -13.86
C SER A 188 9.57 2.73 -13.00
N LYS A 189 10.28 3.05 -11.92
CA LYS A 189 10.96 2.06 -11.08
C LYS A 189 11.12 2.54 -9.64
N SER A 190 11.08 1.58 -8.71
CA SER A 190 11.50 1.74 -7.33
C SER A 190 12.49 0.63 -6.94
N ASP A 191 13.68 1.03 -6.47
CA ASP A 191 14.77 0.11 -6.13
C ASP A 191 15.03 0.17 -4.63
N ARG A 192 14.62 -0.86 -3.87
CA ARG A 192 14.84 -0.97 -2.44
C ARG A 192 16.01 -1.90 -2.13
N VAL A 193 16.97 -1.38 -1.35
CA VAL A 193 18.09 -2.15 -0.79
C VAL A 193 18.00 -2.07 0.72
N SER A 194 17.94 -3.23 1.37
CA SER A 194 17.79 -3.35 2.82
C SER A 194 18.89 -4.23 3.41
N THR A 195 19.30 -3.92 4.64
CA THR A 195 20.15 -4.82 5.44
C THR A 195 19.42 -6.11 5.82
N GLN A 196 18.09 -6.14 5.67
CA GLN A 196 17.29 -7.34 5.79
C GLN A 196 17.07 -7.92 4.37
N PRO A 197 17.63 -9.10 4.03
CA PRO A 197 17.65 -9.57 2.64
C PRO A 197 16.27 -9.72 1.99
N ASN A 198 15.26 -10.18 2.74
CA ASN A 198 13.88 -10.36 2.25
C ASN A 198 13.08 -9.05 2.12
N ASP A 199 13.65 -7.92 2.52
CA ASP A 199 13.06 -6.57 2.40
C ASP A 199 13.69 -5.79 1.22
N SER A 200 14.70 -6.34 0.56
CA SER A 200 15.19 -5.80 -0.71
C SER A 200 14.25 -6.20 -1.83
N SER A 201 13.83 -5.23 -2.66
CA SER A 201 12.85 -5.48 -3.72
C SER A 201 13.02 -4.48 -4.86
N ASN A 202 12.68 -4.91 -6.07
CA ASN A 202 12.56 -4.07 -7.24
C ASN A 202 11.08 -3.96 -7.62
N THR A 203 10.55 -2.76 -7.81
CA THR A 203 9.21 -2.58 -8.37
C THR A 203 9.29 -1.83 -9.69
N ARG A 204 8.61 -2.34 -10.71
CA ARG A 204 8.46 -1.71 -12.02
C ARG A 204 7.02 -1.27 -12.24
N TYR A 205 6.86 -0.14 -12.92
CA TYR A 205 5.56 0.45 -13.23
C TYR A 205 5.40 0.53 -14.74
N PHE A 206 4.28 0.03 -15.23
CA PHE A 206 3.97 -0.10 -16.65
C PHE A 206 2.76 0.73 -16.99
N TYR A 207 2.84 1.45 -18.10
CA TYR A 207 1.81 2.37 -18.55
C TYR A 207 1.35 2.04 -19.96
N ASP A 208 0.10 2.35 -20.29
CA ASP A 208 -0.39 2.27 -21.67
C ASP A 208 -0.06 3.53 -22.49
N ASP A 209 -0.45 3.52 -23.76
CA ASP A 209 -0.23 4.62 -24.71
C ASP A 209 -0.93 5.92 -24.32
N LYS A 210 -1.93 5.80 -23.43
CA LYS A 210 -2.62 6.94 -22.86
C LYS A 210 -2.07 7.30 -21.47
N ASP A 211 -0.86 6.90 -21.11
CA ASP A 211 -0.22 7.30 -19.86
C ASP A 211 -0.90 6.82 -18.57
N ARG A 212 -1.74 5.78 -18.63
CA ARG A 212 -2.35 5.17 -17.45
C ARG A 212 -1.50 4.05 -16.90
N LEU A 213 -1.37 3.93 -15.58
CA LEU A 213 -0.74 2.76 -14.97
C LEU A 213 -1.60 1.52 -15.25
N ILE A 214 -1.07 0.55 -15.98
CA ILE A 214 -1.78 -0.71 -16.26
C ILE A 214 -1.26 -1.86 -15.42
N ARG A 215 -0.03 -1.74 -14.90
CA ARG A 215 0.55 -2.75 -14.02
C ARG A 215 1.66 -2.18 -13.15
N ASN A 216 1.74 -2.65 -11.91
CA ASN A 216 2.97 -2.62 -11.12
C ASN A 216 3.42 -4.06 -10.83
N GLN A 217 4.73 -4.27 -10.70
CA GLN A 217 5.28 -5.61 -10.47
C GLN A 217 6.58 -5.57 -9.67
N SER A 218 6.63 -6.41 -8.65
CA SER A 218 7.82 -6.79 -7.89
C SER A 218 8.00 -8.31 -7.87
N ASP A 219 9.03 -8.79 -7.18
CA ASP A 219 9.31 -10.24 -7.07
C ASP A 219 8.18 -11.03 -6.40
N SER A 220 7.40 -10.39 -5.52
CA SER A 220 6.35 -11.04 -4.71
C SER A 220 4.96 -10.46 -4.92
N THR A 221 4.79 -9.45 -5.79
CA THR A 221 3.48 -8.82 -6.01
C THR A 221 3.36 -8.36 -7.46
N THR A 222 2.22 -8.65 -8.08
CA THR A 222 1.81 -8.06 -9.36
C THR A 222 0.42 -7.47 -9.15
N GLU A 223 0.22 -6.21 -9.52
CA GLU A 223 -1.11 -5.60 -9.56
C GLU A 223 -1.37 -5.09 -10.97
N GLU A 224 -2.50 -5.50 -11.56
CA GLU A 224 -2.96 -5.08 -12.87
C GLU A 224 -4.23 -4.24 -12.73
N TYR A 225 -4.30 -3.14 -13.48
CA TYR A 225 -5.39 -2.17 -13.40
C TYR A 225 -6.26 -2.22 -14.65
N THR A 226 -7.56 -2.05 -14.44
CA THR A 226 -8.56 -2.04 -15.51
C THR A 226 -9.25 -0.69 -15.57
N TYR A 227 -9.72 -0.32 -16.76
CA TYR A 227 -10.36 0.96 -17.01
C TYR A 227 -11.63 0.79 -17.82
N THR A 228 -12.61 1.60 -17.48
CA THR A 228 -13.80 1.88 -18.30
C THR A 228 -13.40 2.49 -19.66
N GLU A 229 -14.33 2.45 -20.62
CA GLU A 229 -14.12 3.01 -21.96
C GLU A 229 -13.86 4.53 -21.92
N ASP A 230 -14.52 5.25 -21.01
CA ASP A 230 -14.34 6.68 -20.77
C ASP A 230 -13.12 7.02 -19.89
N GLY A 231 -12.33 6.01 -19.51
CA GLY A 231 -10.98 6.18 -18.97
C GLY A 231 -10.87 6.20 -17.44
N LYS A 232 -11.97 6.06 -16.71
CA LYS A 232 -11.97 5.88 -15.24
C LYS A 232 -11.49 4.48 -14.91
N GLU A 233 -10.69 4.28 -13.87
CA GLU A 233 -10.38 2.90 -13.43
C GLU A 233 -11.67 2.17 -13.01
N SER A 234 -11.78 0.93 -13.44
CA SER A 234 -12.88 0.05 -13.08
C SER A 234 -12.52 -0.88 -11.93
N GLY A 235 -11.23 -1.05 -11.65
CA GLY A 235 -10.75 -1.94 -10.60
C GLY A 235 -9.33 -2.43 -10.84
N SER A 236 -8.86 -3.28 -9.94
CA SER A 236 -7.54 -3.89 -10.00
C SER A 236 -7.57 -5.37 -9.63
N THR A 237 -6.58 -6.13 -10.10
CA THR A 237 -6.29 -7.49 -9.65
C THR A 237 -4.87 -7.54 -9.13
N MET A 238 -4.73 -7.76 -7.83
CA MET A 238 -3.45 -7.93 -7.15
C MET A 238 -3.23 -9.40 -6.82
N ILE A 239 -2.10 -9.94 -7.24
CA ILE A 239 -1.59 -11.25 -6.83
C ILE A 239 -0.33 -11.03 -6.02
N GLN A 240 -0.33 -11.54 -4.79
CA GLN A 240 0.75 -11.42 -3.85
C GLN A 240 1.18 -12.80 -3.35
N THR A 241 2.46 -13.15 -3.52
CA THR A 241 2.99 -14.48 -3.22
C THR A 241 4.11 -14.39 -2.19
N PHE A 242 3.86 -14.94 -1.00
CA PHE A 242 4.84 -15.14 0.06
C PHE A 242 4.84 -16.61 0.51
N PHE A 243 4.45 -16.87 1.76
CA PHE A 243 4.15 -18.23 2.23
C PHE A 243 2.72 -18.66 1.85
N THR A 244 1.88 -17.70 1.47
CA THR A 244 0.56 -17.87 0.86
C THR A 244 0.52 -17.08 -0.43
N THR A 245 -0.39 -17.47 -1.32
CA THR A 245 -0.76 -16.66 -2.47
C THR A 245 -2.10 -16.00 -2.17
N GLU A 246 -2.10 -14.68 -2.06
CA GLU A 246 -3.30 -13.86 -1.92
C GLU A 246 -3.65 -13.23 -3.27
N THR A 247 -4.89 -13.38 -3.71
CA THR A 247 -5.44 -12.68 -4.86
C THR A 247 -6.54 -11.75 -4.39
N THR A 248 -6.38 -10.46 -4.63
CA THR A 248 -7.39 -9.44 -4.32
C THR A 248 -7.89 -8.85 -5.63
N VAL A 249 -9.19 -8.94 -5.87
CA VAL A 249 -9.87 -8.28 -6.99
C VAL A 249 -10.69 -7.14 -6.44
N THR A 250 -10.31 -5.91 -6.78
CA THR A 250 -11.05 -4.70 -6.41
C THR A 250 -11.91 -4.28 -7.59
N THR A 251 -13.21 -4.01 -7.38
CA THR A 251 -14.12 -3.51 -8.42
C THR A 251 -14.79 -2.23 -7.96
N CYS A 252 -14.58 -1.14 -8.69
CA CYS A 252 -15.31 0.10 -8.43
C CYS A 252 -16.76 -0.02 -8.90
N LYS A 253 -17.69 0.41 -8.04
CA LYS A 253 -19.13 0.38 -8.29
C LYS A 253 -19.69 1.75 -8.63
N GLU A 254 -19.12 2.80 -8.04
CA GLU A 254 -19.62 4.16 -8.19
C GLU A 254 -18.49 5.17 -8.31
N TRP A 255 -18.68 6.14 -9.20
CA TRP A 255 -17.74 7.24 -9.40
C TRP A 255 -18.42 8.57 -9.10
N ASN A 256 -17.66 9.50 -8.51
CA ASN A 256 -18.12 10.89 -8.41
C ASN A 256 -18.04 11.61 -9.76
N LYS A 257 -18.46 12.89 -9.77
CA LYS A 257 -18.44 13.74 -10.98
C LYS A 257 -17.06 13.96 -11.60
N PHE A 258 -15.98 13.70 -10.86
CA PHE A 258 -14.59 13.81 -11.33
C PHE A 258 -14.03 12.46 -11.80
N GLY A 259 -14.83 11.39 -11.76
CA GLY A 259 -14.39 10.06 -12.16
C GLY A 259 -13.58 9.32 -11.09
N ARG A 260 -13.58 9.78 -9.83
CA ARG A 260 -12.97 9.04 -8.71
C ARG A 260 -13.92 7.99 -8.17
N CYS A 261 -13.43 6.80 -7.85
CA CYS A 261 -14.23 5.80 -7.17
C CYS A 261 -14.69 6.29 -5.80
N THR A 262 -15.98 6.16 -5.52
CA THR A 262 -16.59 6.50 -4.22
C THR A 262 -17.04 5.28 -3.45
N ARG A 263 -17.35 4.18 -4.16
CA ARG A 263 -17.66 2.87 -3.58
C ARG A 263 -17.05 1.77 -4.43
N ALA A 264 -16.42 0.81 -3.78
CA ALA A 264 -15.85 -0.38 -4.40
C ALA A 264 -16.09 -1.62 -3.54
N GLU A 265 -15.89 -2.79 -4.13
CA GLU A 265 -15.87 -4.08 -3.43
C GLU A 265 -14.53 -4.77 -3.66
N GLN A 266 -14.10 -5.60 -2.70
CA GLN A 266 -12.92 -6.45 -2.79
C GLN A 266 -13.28 -7.90 -2.55
N ASP A 267 -12.94 -8.75 -3.52
CA ASP A 267 -12.94 -10.20 -3.35
C ASP A 267 -11.51 -10.68 -3.11
N ILE A 268 -11.27 -11.29 -1.96
CA ILE A 268 -9.94 -11.72 -1.52
C ILE A 268 -9.93 -13.24 -1.42
N THR A 269 -8.99 -13.88 -2.11
CA THR A 269 -8.75 -15.32 -2.04
C THR A 269 -7.35 -15.57 -1.49
N VAL A 270 -7.25 -16.32 -0.39
CA VAL A 270 -5.99 -16.75 0.21
C VAL A 270 -5.79 -18.23 -0.02
N LEU A 271 -4.75 -18.59 -0.76
CA LEU A 271 -4.29 -19.94 -1.02
C LEU A 271 -3.11 -20.27 -0.11
N ILE A 272 -3.24 -21.35 0.66
CA ILE A 272 -2.15 -21.97 1.41
C ILE A 272 -1.87 -23.32 0.77
N GLU A 273 -0.74 -23.41 0.06
CA GLU A 273 -0.27 -24.67 -0.52
C GLU A 273 0.11 -25.64 0.61
N ASN A 274 -0.41 -26.86 0.54
CA ASN A 274 -0.06 -27.89 1.51
C ASN A 274 1.06 -28.78 0.96
N GLU A 275 2.07 -29.07 1.79
CA GLU A 275 3.06 -30.09 1.44
C GLU A 275 2.44 -31.50 1.54
N LYS A 276 2.82 -32.38 0.60
CA LYS A 276 2.61 -33.85 0.61
C LYS A 276 1.14 -34.30 0.64
N ASP A 277 0.55 -34.43 -0.55
CA ASP A 277 -0.72 -35.15 -0.84
C ASP A 277 -1.97 -34.67 -0.07
N LYS A 278 -1.93 -33.48 0.53
CA LYS A 278 -3.09 -32.84 1.17
C LYS A 278 -3.66 -31.76 0.27
N LYS A 279 -4.99 -31.69 0.20
CA LYS A 279 -5.71 -30.65 -0.54
C LYS A 279 -5.33 -29.26 -0.02
N ASP A 280 -5.05 -28.33 -0.91
CA ASP A 280 -4.76 -26.95 -0.57
C ASP A 280 -5.89 -26.32 0.24
N SER A 281 -5.53 -25.36 1.10
CA SER A 281 -6.51 -24.59 1.86
C SER A 281 -6.80 -23.29 1.15
N VAL A 282 -8.06 -23.08 0.78
CA VAL A 282 -8.53 -21.86 0.11
C VAL A 282 -9.51 -21.15 1.03
N TYR A 283 -9.23 -19.89 1.33
CA TYR A 283 -10.10 -18.99 2.09
C TYR A 283 -10.56 -17.86 1.18
N LYS A 284 -11.82 -17.45 1.33
CA LYS A 284 -12.43 -16.38 0.55
C LYS A 284 -13.07 -15.37 1.47
N HIS A 285 -12.83 -14.10 1.18
CA HIS A 285 -13.33 -12.97 1.95
C HIS A 285 -13.91 -11.94 0.98
N HIS A 286 -14.86 -11.16 1.48
CA HIS A 286 -15.46 -10.06 0.75
C HIS A 286 -15.47 -8.81 1.64
N ALA A 287 -15.07 -7.67 1.07
CA ALA A 287 -15.03 -6.40 1.77
C ALA A 287 -15.59 -5.26 0.92
N ASP A 288 -16.29 -4.35 1.58
CA ASP A 288 -16.75 -3.10 0.99
C ASP A 288 -15.69 -2.01 1.21
N ILE A 289 -15.56 -1.11 0.24
CA ILE A 289 -14.72 0.10 0.34
C ILE A 289 -15.59 1.34 0.12
N ASP A 290 -15.50 2.28 1.04
CA ASP A 290 -16.05 3.63 0.91
C ASP A 290 -14.94 4.66 0.81
N TYR A 291 -15.08 5.61 -0.12
CA TYR A 291 -14.19 6.75 -0.27
C TYR A 291 -14.97 8.06 -0.11
N GLU A 292 -14.47 8.93 0.77
CA GLU A 292 -14.99 10.29 0.94
C GLU A 292 -13.96 11.29 0.44
N TYR A 293 -14.39 12.25 -0.39
CA TYR A 293 -13.54 13.32 -0.93
C TYR A 293 -14.06 14.69 -0.54
N VAL A 294 -13.16 15.57 -0.12
CA VAL A 294 -13.41 17.00 0.13
C VAL A 294 -12.63 17.81 -0.88
N TYR A 295 -13.29 18.79 -1.50
CA TYR A 295 -12.77 19.68 -2.54
C TYR A 295 -12.71 21.13 -2.04
#